data_AF-A0A6I1J864-F1
#
_entry.id   AF-A0A6I1J864-F1
#
_cell.length_a   1.000
_cell.length_b   1.000
_cell.length_c   1.000
_cell.angle_alpha   90.00
_cell.angle_beta   90.00
_cell.angle_gamma   90.00
#
_symmetry.space_group_name_H-M   'P 1'
#
loop_
_entity.id
_entity.type
_entity.pdbx_description
1 polymer ?
#
loop_
_entity_poly.entity_id
_entity_poly.type
_entity_poly.pdbx_seq_one_letter_code
_entity_poly.pdbx_strand_id
1 'polypeptide(L)'
;MKTCSKCGEEKPAVEFGVRRRSPDGLQAWCRDCRREYQRAYAQNFRDPDRHREAQRRYRLRHAEKNKAHSIVRSAVKACRIIVPVWCQRCGCVTDLEAHHHDYSE
;
A
#
# COMPACT_ATOMS: atom_id res chain seq x y z
N MET A 1 -24.97 11.80 -10.73
CA MET A 1 -24.07 12.25 -11.82
C MET A 1 -23.15 13.33 -11.28
N LYS A 2 -21.97 13.53 -11.88
CA LYS A 2 -21.01 14.58 -11.51
C LYS A 2 -20.24 15.03 -12.74
N THR A 3 -20.01 16.33 -12.85
CA THR A 3 -19.21 16.92 -13.94
C THR A 3 -17.73 16.93 -13.59
N CYS A 4 -16.90 16.41 -14.48
CA CYS A 4 -15.45 16.47 -14.34
C CYS A 4 -14.95 17.90 -14.60
N SER A 5 -14.26 18.51 -13.64
CA SER A 5 -13.73 19.87 -13.83
C SER A 5 -12.53 19.99 -14.78
N LYS A 6 -12.03 18.86 -15.31
CA LYS A 6 -10.93 18.84 -16.30
C LYS A 6 -11.42 18.64 -17.74
N CYS A 7 -12.26 17.64 -18.01
CA CYS A 7 -12.81 17.40 -19.35
C CYS A 7 -14.20 17.99 -19.59
N GLY A 8 -14.89 18.46 -18.56
CA GLY A 8 -16.24 19.05 -18.67
C GLY A 8 -17.39 18.06 -18.85
N GLU A 9 -17.11 16.76 -19.00
CA GLU A 9 -18.14 15.74 -19.19
C GLU A 9 -18.87 15.39 -17.88
N GLU A 10 -20.18 15.17 -17.98
CA GLU A 10 -20.99 14.60 -16.90
C GLU A 10 -20.86 13.07 -16.89
N LYS A 11 -20.39 12.52 -15.78
CA LYS A 11 -20.15 11.09 -15.60
C LYS A 11 -20.81 10.55 -14.34
N PRO A 12 -21.09 9.24 -14.24
CA PRO A 12 -21.60 8.65 -13.01
C PRO A 12 -20.54 8.71 -11.90
N ALA A 13 -20.98 8.69 -10.63
CA ALA A 13 -20.11 8.83 -9.47
C ALA A 13 -18.97 7.79 -9.41
N VAL A 14 -19.20 6.60 -9.97
CA VAL A 14 -18.20 5.51 -10.05
C VAL A 14 -16.97 5.88 -10.87
N GLU A 15 -17.11 6.81 -11.83
CA GLU A 15 -16.03 7.34 -12.65
C GLU A 15 -15.14 8.33 -11.91
N PHE A 16 -15.43 8.61 -10.64
CA PHE A 16 -14.63 9.46 -9.78
C PHE A 16 -13.97 8.61 -8.68
N GLY A 17 -12.74 8.97 -8.32
CA GLY A 17 -12.05 8.36 -7.19
C GLY A 17 -12.62 8.86 -5.87
N VAL A 18 -12.47 8.09 -4.79
CA VAL A 18 -12.89 8.53 -3.45
C VAL A 18 -11.92 9.61 -2.93
N ARG A 19 -12.48 10.67 -2.35
CA ARG A 19 -11.75 11.70 -1.60
C ARG A 19 -12.56 12.06 -0.36
N ARG A 20 -12.31 11.37 0.76
CA ARG A 20 -13.07 11.53 2.02
C ARG A 20 -13.15 12.96 2.56
N ARG A 21 -12.24 13.85 2.15
CA ARG A 21 -12.22 15.26 2.56
C ARG A 21 -13.07 16.18 1.67
N SER A 22 -13.58 15.72 0.53
CA SER A 22 -14.47 16.54 -0.30
C SER A 22 -15.90 16.46 0.22
N PRO A 23 -16.73 17.51 0.01
CA PRO A 23 -18.11 17.54 0.48
C PRO A 23 -18.97 16.37 -0.01
N ASP A 24 -18.69 15.88 -1.22
CA ASP A 24 -19.40 14.78 -1.87
C ASP A 24 -18.65 13.43 -1.78
N GLY A 25 -17.51 13.38 -1.09
CA GLY A 25 -16.67 12.20 -0.98
C GLY A 25 -15.96 11.77 -2.28
N LEU A 26 -16.04 12.54 -3.36
CA LEU A 26 -15.48 12.21 -4.68
C LEU A 26 -14.42 13.22 -5.17
N GLN A 27 -13.48 12.74 -5.97
CA GLN A 27 -12.51 13.59 -6.68
C GLN A 27 -13.21 14.56 -7.64
N ALA A 28 -12.58 15.71 -7.92
CA ALA A 28 -13.10 16.69 -8.87
C ALA A 28 -12.92 16.27 -10.34
N TRP A 29 -11.91 15.44 -10.62
CA TRP A 29 -11.61 14.91 -11.95
C TRP A 29 -12.05 13.45 -12.06
N CYS A 30 -12.54 13.06 -13.23
CA CYS A 30 -12.81 11.67 -13.55
C CYS A 30 -11.52 10.84 -13.55
N ARG A 31 -11.68 9.51 -13.47
CA ARG A 31 -10.57 8.54 -13.44
C ARG A 31 -9.67 8.64 -14.66
N ASP A 32 -10.23 8.91 -15.83
CA ASP A 32 -9.45 9.04 -17.08
C ASP A 32 -8.52 10.24 -17.03
N CYS A 33 -9.08 11.42 -16.77
CA CYS A 33 -8.33 12.67 -16.62
C CYS A 33 -7.24 12.58 -15.54
N ARG A 34 -7.54 11.87 -14.43
CA ARG A 34 -6.59 11.62 -13.35
C ARG A 34 -5.46 10.69 -13.81
N ARG A 35 -5.79 9.62 -14.53
CA ARG A 35 -4.82 8.63 -15.03
C ARG A 35 -3.86 9.25 -16.04
N GLU A 36 -4.39 10.05 -16.96
CA GLU A 36 -3.60 10.81 -17.92
C GLU A 36 -2.64 11.77 -17.19
N TYR A 37 -3.16 12.55 -16.23
CA TYR A 37 -2.32 13.45 -15.44
C TYR A 37 -1.21 12.70 -14.69
N GLN A 38 -1.53 11.57 -14.06
CA GLN A 38 -0.54 10.74 -13.38
C GLN A 38 0.52 10.18 -14.32
N ARG A 39 0.14 9.77 -15.54
CA ARG A 39 1.10 9.33 -16.57
C ARG A 39 2.04 10.45 -16.99
N ALA A 40 1.51 11.63 -17.28
CA ALA A 40 2.32 12.80 -17.64
C ALA A 40 3.24 13.21 -16.49
N TYR A 41 2.73 13.24 -15.26
CA TYR A 41 3.53 13.53 -14.07
C TYR A 41 4.66 12.50 -13.89
N ALA A 42 4.35 11.21 -14.05
CA ALA A 42 5.36 10.16 -13.96
C ALA A 42 6.42 10.28 -15.07
N GLN A 43 6.06 10.66 -16.29
CA GLN A 43 7.04 10.83 -17.37
C GLN A 43 7.99 12.01 -17.12
N ASN A 44 7.48 13.11 -16.57
CA ASN A 44 8.26 14.34 -16.40
C ASN A 44 9.02 14.41 -15.08
N PHE A 45 8.49 13.83 -14.00
CA PHE A 45 8.99 14.06 -12.64
C PHE A 45 9.39 12.78 -11.90
N ARG A 46 9.07 11.59 -12.43
CA ARG A 46 9.49 10.36 -11.77
C ARG A 46 10.98 10.16 -12.01
N ASP A 47 11.75 10.23 -10.93
CA ASP A 47 13.15 9.84 -10.91
C ASP A 47 13.27 8.38 -10.42
N PRO A 48 13.57 7.42 -11.32
CA PRO A 48 13.73 6.02 -10.95
C PRO A 48 14.96 5.77 -10.07
N ASP A 49 15.98 6.61 -10.16
CA ASP A 49 17.22 6.49 -9.40
C ASP A 49 16.99 6.93 -7.96
N ARG A 50 16.31 8.07 -7.75
CA ARG A 50 15.88 8.50 -6.40
C ARG A 50 15.01 7.44 -5.72
N HIS A 51 14.11 6.80 -6.47
CA HIS A 51 13.30 5.70 -5.94
C HIS A 51 14.17 4.48 -5.55
N ARG A 52 15.08 4.06 -6.42
CA ARG A 52 16.02 2.95 -6.15
C ARG A 52 16.92 3.24 -4.95
N GLU A 53 17.43 4.46 -4.85
CA GLU A 53 18.28 4.90 -3.74
C GLU A 53 17.50 4.90 -2.43
N ALA A 54 16.28 5.45 -2.40
CA ALA A 54 15.41 5.41 -1.24
C ALA A 54 15.11 3.96 -0.80
N GLN A 55 14.84 3.07 -1.74
CA GLN A 55 14.68 1.64 -1.45
C GLN A 55 15.96 1.02 -0.88
N ARG A 56 17.13 1.31 -1.45
CA ARG A 56 18.42 0.81 -0.96
C ARG A 56 18.67 1.28 0.47
N ARG A 57 18.46 2.57 0.75
CA ARG A 57 18.59 3.15 2.08
C ARG A 57 17.64 2.50 3.08
N TYR A 58 16.40 2.24 2.69
CA TYR A 58 15.45 1.51 3.53
C TYR A 58 15.95 0.08 3.83
N ARG A 59 16.39 -0.66 2.81
CA ARG A 59 16.92 -2.02 2.98
C ARG A 59 18.12 -2.07 3.91
N LEU A 60 19.04 -1.11 3.81
CA LEU A 60 20.23 -1.01 4.67
C LEU A 60 19.85 -0.67 6.12
N ARG A 61 19.01 0.35 6.34
CA ARG A 61 18.57 0.75 7.69
C ARG A 61 17.74 -0.32 8.40
N HIS A 62 17.09 -1.19 7.66
CA HIS A 62 16.27 -2.27 8.19
C HIS A 62 16.82 -3.66 7.80
N ALA A 63 18.14 -3.79 7.67
CA ALA A 63 18.78 -5.03 7.25
C ALA A 63 18.45 -6.21 8.19
N GLU A 64 18.51 -5.98 9.51
CA GLU A 64 18.19 -6.99 10.52
C GLU A 64 16.72 -7.42 10.46
N LYS A 65 15.80 -6.45 10.40
CA LYS A 65 14.36 -6.71 10.21
C LYS A 65 14.09 -7.52 8.94
N ASN A 66 14.72 -7.15 7.82
CA ASN A 66 14.57 -7.87 6.55
C ASN A 66 15.12 -9.30 6.64
N LYS A 67 16.25 -9.48 7.33
CA LYS A 67 16.85 -10.79 7.59
C LYS A 67 15.92 -11.66 8.45
N ALA A 68 15.41 -11.12 9.56
CA ALA A 68 14.46 -11.81 10.43
C ALA A 68 13.21 -12.25 9.66
N HIS A 69 12.60 -11.35 8.89
CA HIS A 69 11.46 -11.68 8.03
C HIS A 69 11.79 -12.78 7.01
N SER A 70 12.99 -12.76 6.41
CA SER A 70 13.43 -13.78 5.45
C SER A 70 13.57 -15.16 6.10
N ILE A 71 14.12 -15.22 7.32
CA ILE A 71 14.28 -16.45 8.10
C ILE A 71 12.90 -17.03 8.43
N VAL A 72 12.00 -16.23 9.00
CA VAL A 72 10.65 -16.68 9.37
C VAL A 72 9.89 -17.18 8.14
N ARG A 73 9.90 -16.42 7.03
CA ARG A 73 9.25 -16.87 5.78
C ARG A 73 9.81 -18.19 5.29
N SER A 74 11.13 -18.37 5.33
CA SER A 74 11.77 -19.61 4.90
C SER A 74 11.43 -20.78 5.82
N ALA A 75 11.33 -20.56 7.13
CA ALA A 75 10.95 -21.57 8.10
C ALA A 75 9.47 -21.98 7.98
N VAL A 76 8.56 -21.03 7.76
CA VAL A 76 7.14 -21.31 7.48
C VAL A 76 7.01 -22.09 6.17
N LYS A 77 7.71 -21.66 5.11
CA LYS A 77 7.69 -22.36 3.82
C LYS A 77 8.23 -23.80 3.92
N ALA A 78 9.23 -24.02 4.76
CA ALA A 78 9.80 -25.34 5.03
C ALA A 78 9.03 -26.11 6.11
N CYS A 79 7.88 -25.61 6.58
CA CYS A 79 7.07 -26.19 7.65
C CYS A 79 7.84 -26.45 8.97
N ARG A 80 8.95 -25.73 9.21
CA ARG A 80 9.68 -25.74 10.49
C ARG A 80 9.02 -24.84 11.53
N ILE A 81 8.22 -23.88 11.08
CA ILE A 81 7.31 -23.09 11.91
C ILE A 81 5.90 -23.34 11.37
N ILE A 82 4.99 -23.73 12.26
CA ILE A 82 3.57 -23.87 11.93
C ILE A 82 2.86 -22.64 12.46
N VAL A 83 2.21 -21.89 11.56
CA VAL A 83 1.38 -20.76 11.94
C VAL A 83 0.06 -21.31 12.50
N PRO A 84 -0.36 -20.93 13.72
CA PRO A 84 -1.60 -21.43 14.30
C PRO A 84 -2.80 -20.98 13.47
N VAL A 85 -3.94 -21.67 13.60
CA VAL A 85 -5.19 -21.29 12.92
C VAL A 85 -5.96 -20.17 13.66
N TRP A 86 -5.52 -19.82 14.87
CA TRP A 86 -6.10 -18.75 15.68
C TRP A 86 -5.05 -18.12 16.61
N CYS A 87 -5.27 -16.88 17.04
CA CYS A 87 -4.35 -16.16 17.92
C CYS A 87 -4.61 -16.52 19.39
N GLN A 88 -3.61 -17.06 20.08
CA GLN A 88 -3.74 -17.43 21.49
C GLN A 88 -4.02 -16.26 22.44
N ARG A 89 -3.75 -15.02 22.00
CA ARG A 89 -3.96 -13.81 22.81
C ARG A 89 -5.33 -13.16 22.59
N CYS A 90 -5.77 -13.02 21.33
CA CYS A 90 -6.99 -12.28 21.00
C CYS A 90 -8.08 -13.12 20.31
N GLY A 91 -7.82 -14.40 20.02
CA GLY A 91 -8.81 -15.31 19.45
C GLY A 91 -9.14 -15.09 17.97
N CYS A 92 -8.49 -14.16 17.27
CA CYS A 92 -8.74 -13.95 15.85
C CYS A 92 -8.36 -15.20 15.04
N VAL A 93 -9.18 -15.53 14.03
CA VAL A 93 -9.01 -16.69 13.15
C VAL A 93 -8.56 -16.29 11.73
N THR A 94 -8.70 -15.01 11.38
CA THR A 94 -8.18 -14.42 10.16
C THR A 94 -7.15 -13.36 10.50
N ASP A 95 -6.26 -13.06 9.56
CA ASP A 95 -5.29 -11.96 9.66
C ASP A 95 -4.37 -12.07 10.89
N LEU A 96 -3.86 -13.29 11.12
CA LEU A 96 -2.85 -13.56 12.13
C LEU A 96 -1.54 -12.89 11.75
N GLU A 97 -1.36 -11.63 12.15
CA GLU A 97 -0.09 -10.97 11.95
C GLU A 97 0.90 -11.37 13.05
N ALA A 98 2.10 -11.77 12.64
CA ALA A 98 3.19 -12.15 13.53
C ALA A 98 3.85 -10.91 14.19
N HIS A 99 3.05 -10.03 14.78
CA HIS A 99 3.54 -8.88 15.53
C HIS A 99 3.79 -9.29 16.99
N HIS A 100 4.91 -8.81 17.50
CA HIS A 100 5.39 -8.98 18.87
C HIS A 100 5.14 -7.59 19.45
N HIS A 101 4.36 -7.48 20.53
CA HIS A 101 4.05 -6.15 21.10
C HIS A 101 5.30 -5.48 21.68
N ASP A 102 6.35 -6.25 21.94
CA ASP A 102 7.66 -5.75 22.27
C ASP A 102 8.73 -6.70 21.69
N TYR A 103 9.77 -6.15 21.07
CA TYR A 103 10.97 -6.89 20.65
C TYR A 103 12.12 -6.74 21.68
N SER A 104 11.83 -6.10 22.81
CA SER A 104 12.82 -5.65 23.81
C SER A 104 12.85 -6.46 25.10
N GLU A 105 12.03 -7.50 25.24
CA GLU A 105 12.04 -8.40 26.40
C GLU A 105 12.55 -9.80 26.04
#